data_AF-A0A3M1IWP3-F1
#
_entry.id   AF-A0A3M1IWP3-F1
#
_cell.length_a   1.000
_cell.length_b   1.000
_cell.length_c   1.000
_cell.angle_alpha   90.00
_cell.angle_beta   90.00
_cell.angle_gamma   90.00
#
_symmetry.space_group_name_H-M   'P 1'
#
loop_
_entity.id
_entity.type
_entity.pdbx_description
1 polymer ?
#
loop_
_entity_poly.entity_id
_entity_poly.type
_entity_poly.pdbx_seq_one_letter_code
_entity_poly.pdbx_strand_id
1 'polypeptide(L)'
;MSTTNKTTTYALTALAALWVSWVIVQYLGYHPELSNLVRHHPYQSTILGLMSLMAISGAWTLWRLRAKKYLKVPLRGFVLITGGVLAAVIAFLAFRMQPTLAFTDHGSAVIFFLGYTALYVFMLLLLSLSSIALGRLLLRPLHYDKGHHLLALAVGLAAWGFLGTLLGLMGLLQLFVLWPLALVLLFVERKGVLRVLTDWLVVRHDWKIRHWWEIPVGLLGLMAVGVYWVGGLKPYAVGFDGAAVYANLAHLTAGYGSLPGATQAYAWSVIMAMGEVMFQDVKLSLLLSHFMFLPALALAYQIARKWLESGHALLVVVALISMPFLGFHAMVDEKVDLGLLLLSLAIWLLFLLWQQDAKAKKALVWQNILQQPYWYGILLLGFLVGFCFSVKYTSLFLCFGMLSVLAYRYAGIRLFWSLIG
;
A
#
# COMPACT_ATOMS: atom_id res chain seq x y z
N MET A 1 9.89 19.54 -26.61
CA MET A 1 8.81 20.01 -25.71
C MET A 1 8.23 21.25 -26.36
N SER A 2 7.00 21.19 -26.87
CA SER A 2 6.40 22.32 -27.57
C SER A 2 6.12 23.45 -26.58
N THR A 3 6.40 24.68 -26.99
CA THR A 3 6.05 25.89 -26.24
C THR A 3 4.54 26.07 -26.32
N THR A 4 3.79 25.34 -25.51
CA THR A 4 2.36 25.61 -25.32
C THR A 4 2.23 27.04 -24.79
N ASN A 5 1.49 27.86 -25.55
CA ASN A 5 1.30 29.27 -25.26
C ASN A 5 0.67 29.42 -23.87
N LYS A 6 1.26 30.25 -22.99
CA LYS A 6 0.82 30.38 -21.59
C LYS A 6 -0.66 30.75 -21.50
N THR A 7 -1.17 31.54 -22.45
CA THR A 7 -2.58 31.89 -22.60
C THR A 7 -3.47 30.67 -22.83
N THR A 8 -3.07 29.71 -23.67
CA THR A 8 -3.81 28.46 -23.89
C THR A 8 -3.86 27.62 -22.62
N THR A 9 -2.75 27.54 -21.87
CA THR A 9 -2.72 26.83 -20.59
C THR A 9 -3.65 27.47 -19.56
N TYR A 10 -3.64 28.81 -19.43
CA TYR A 10 -4.55 29.52 -18.52
C TYR A 10 -6.02 29.36 -18.92
N ALA A 11 -6.32 29.46 -20.22
CA ALA A 11 -7.68 29.28 -20.73
C ALA A 11 -8.20 27.86 -20.46
N LEU A 12 -7.39 26.82 -20.73
CA LEU A 12 -7.74 25.43 -20.44
C LEU A 12 -7.92 25.19 -18.93
N THR A 13 -7.07 25.80 -18.10
CA THR A 13 -7.18 25.68 -16.63
C THR A 13 -8.45 26.35 -16.12
N ALA A 14 -8.77 27.54 -16.60
CA ALA A 14 -10.00 28.26 -16.24
C ALA A 14 -11.24 27.50 -16.71
N LEU A 15 -11.24 26.97 -17.93
CA LEU A 15 -12.33 26.17 -18.47
C LEU A 15 -12.54 24.87 -17.68
N ALA A 16 -11.45 24.17 -17.33
CA ALA A 16 -11.51 22.99 -16.47
C ALA A 16 -12.04 23.34 -15.07
N ALA A 17 -11.60 24.45 -14.47
CA ALA A 17 -12.07 24.90 -13.16
C ALA A 17 -13.57 25.26 -13.19
N LEU A 18 -14.03 25.96 -14.22
CA LEU A 18 -15.45 26.28 -14.44
C LEU A 18 -16.27 25.00 -14.63
N TRP A 19 -15.78 24.06 -15.45
CA TRP A 19 -16.46 22.78 -15.70
C TRP A 19 -16.56 21.94 -14.42
N VAL A 20 -15.46 21.80 -13.66
CA VAL A 20 -15.48 21.09 -12.37
C VAL A 20 -16.43 21.77 -11.38
N SER A 21 -16.40 23.10 -11.30
CA SER A 21 -17.31 23.85 -10.42
C SER A 21 -18.77 23.64 -10.82
N TRP A 22 -19.08 23.67 -12.11
CA TRP A 22 -20.40 23.36 -12.64
C TRP A 22 -20.84 21.94 -12.29
N VAL A 23 -19.99 20.94 -12.49
CA VAL A 23 -20.28 19.54 -12.13
C VAL A 23 -20.56 19.40 -10.63
N ILE A 24 -19.78 20.05 -9.78
CA ILE A 24 -20.00 20.05 -8.32
C ILE A 24 -21.36 20.70 -7.98
N VAL A 25 -21.65 21.87 -8.55
CA VAL A 25 -22.91 22.58 -8.30
C VAL A 25 -24.11 21.75 -8.76
N GLN A 26 -24.05 21.16 -9.95
CA GLN A 26 -25.10 20.28 -10.47
C GLN A 26 -25.25 19.04 -9.59
N TYR A 27 -24.15 18.37 -9.24
CA TYR A 27 -24.18 17.19 -8.39
C TYR A 27 -24.80 17.49 -7.02
N LEU A 28 -24.44 18.61 -6.39
CA LEU A 28 -25.05 19.05 -5.13
C LEU A 28 -26.52 19.44 -5.30
N GLY A 29 -26.89 20.04 -6.44
CA GLY A 29 -28.28 20.39 -6.76
C GLY A 29 -29.18 19.16 -6.95
N TYR A 30 -28.66 18.10 -7.59
CA TYR A 30 -29.37 16.83 -7.81
C TYR A 30 -29.33 15.90 -6.59
N HIS A 31 -28.45 16.15 -5.62
CA HIS A 31 -28.33 15.35 -4.40
C HIS A 31 -28.43 16.24 -3.14
N PRO A 32 -29.60 16.82 -2.85
CA PRO A 32 -29.79 17.66 -1.66
C PRO A 32 -29.49 16.92 -0.35
N GLU A 33 -29.67 15.59 -0.33
CA GLU A 33 -29.31 14.72 0.80
C GLU A 33 -27.82 14.79 1.15
N LEU A 34 -26.93 14.96 0.15
CA LEU A 34 -25.49 15.15 0.39
C LEU A 34 -25.24 16.46 1.15
N SER A 35 -26.00 17.51 0.89
CA SER A 35 -25.89 18.77 1.63
C SER A 35 -26.34 18.61 3.09
N ASN A 36 -27.40 17.84 3.34
CA ASN A 36 -27.84 17.50 4.70
C ASN A 36 -26.81 16.62 5.42
N LEU A 37 -26.22 15.65 4.71
CA LEU A 37 -25.18 14.76 5.23
C LEU A 37 -23.90 15.53 5.57
N VAL A 38 -23.54 16.58 4.82
CA VAL A 38 -22.41 17.47 5.15
C VAL A 38 -22.72 18.34 6.35
N ARG A 39 -23.92 18.94 6.43
CA ARG A 39 -24.33 19.81 7.54
C ARG A 39 -24.47 19.08 8.87
N HIS A 40 -24.90 17.82 8.84
CA HIS A 40 -25.07 16.98 10.03
C HIS A 40 -24.02 15.88 10.07
N HIS A 41 -22.89 16.06 9.37
CA HIS A 41 -21.86 15.05 9.33
C HIS A 41 -21.35 14.84 10.76
N PRO A 42 -21.34 13.60 11.28
CA PRO A 42 -21.06 13.40 12.69
C PRO A 42 -19.59 13.66 13.05
N TYR A 43 -18.74 13.93 12.04
CA TYR A 43 -17.34 14.34 12.17
C TYR A 43 -17.09 15.78 11.71
N GLN A 44 -18.11 16.65 11.64
CA GLN A 44 -17.96 18.01 11.14
C GLN A 44 -16.87 18.81 11.86
N SER A 45 -16.77 18.70 13.19
CA SER A 45 -15.74 19.38 13.99
C SER A 45 -14.32 18.91 13.62
N THR A 46 -14.12 17.61 13.43
CA THR A 46 -12.83 17.03 13.01
C THR A 46 -12.46 17.48 11.60
N ILE A 47 -13.42 17.51 10.68
CA ILE A 47 -13.22 17.99 9.30
C ILE A 47 -12.84 19.47 9.32
N LEU A 48 -13.57 20.31 10.06
CA LEU A 48 -13.26 21.73 10.18
C LEU A 48 -11.87 21.95 10.80
N GLY A 49 -11.53 21.22 11.87
CA GLY A 49 -10.21 21.28 12.49
C GLY A 49 -9.08 20.90 11.51
N LEU A 50 -9.28 19.85 10.71
CA LEU A 50 -8.33 19.47 9.66
C LEU A 50 -8.22 20.55 8.57
N MET A 51 -9.34 21.09 8.09
CA MET A 51 -9.35 22.16 7.09
C MET A 51 -8.63 23.41 7.59
N SER A 52 -8.85 23.81 8.86
CA SER A 52 -8.14 24.92 9.48
C SER A 52 -6.64 24.63 9.57
N LEU A 53 -6.24 23.44 9.99
CA LEU A 53 -4.82 23.05 10.06
C LEU A 53 -4.17 23.04 8.67
N MET A 54 -4.87 22.56 7.64
CA MET A 54 -4.42 22.58 6.26
C MET A 54 -4.28 24.02 5.73
N ALA A 55 -5.24 24.91 6.02
CA ALA A 55 -5.18 26.30 5.61
C ALA A 55 -4.00 27.04 6.29
N ILE A 56 -3.84 26.85 7.60
CA ILE A 56 -2.74 27.46 8.39
C ILE A 56 -1.38 26.95 7.89
N SER A 57 -1.22 25.63 7.74
CA SER A 57 0.03 25.04 7.26
C SER A 57 0.34 25.43 5.81
N GLY A 58 -0.67 25.55 4.95
CA GLY A 58 -0.54 26.03 3.58
C GLY A 58 -0.09 27.49 3.52
N ALA A 59 -0.73 28.37 4.29
CA ALA A 59 -0.37 29.79 4.40
C ALA A 59 1.05 29.97 4.96
N TRP A 60 1.41 29.20 6.00
CA TRP A 60 2.76 29.19 6.58
C TRP A 60 3.81 28.73 5.56
N THR A 61 3.52 27.66 4.82
CA THR A 61 4.44 27.13 3.80
C THR A 61 4.62 28.13 2.67
N LEU A 62 3.53 28.77 2.21
CA LEU A 62 3.57 29.81 1.20
C LEU A 62 4.44 31.00 1.66
N TRP A 63 4.25 31.47 2.89
CA TRP A 63 5.05 32.55 3.47
C TRP A 63 6.55 32.19 3.50
N ARG A 64 6.90 30.97 3.92
CA ARG A 64 8.29 30.48 3.91
C ARG A 64 8.86 30.36 2.49
N LEU A 65 8.07 29.91 1.52
CA LEU A 65 8.50 29.76 0.12
C LEU A 65 8.66 31.10 -0.60
N ARG A 66 7.95 32.15 -0.19
CA ARG A 66 8.21 33.52 -0.69
C ARG A 66 9.60 34.01 -0.29
N ALA A 67 10.10 33.60 0.88
CA ALA A 67 11.44 33.94 1.35
C ALA A 67 12.55 33.00 0.82
N LYS A 68 12.22 31.75 0.46
CA LYS A 68 13.19 30.74 0.02
C LYS A 68 12.63 29.91 -1.13
N LYS A 69 13.46 29.60 -2.15
CA LYS A 69 13.05 28.76 -3.30
C LYS A 69 12.48 27.38 -2.93
N TYR A 70 12.91 26.82 -1.80
CA TYR A 70 12.39 25.57 -1.26
C TYR A 70 12.57 25.52 0.25
N LEU A 71 11.77 24.70 0.93
CA LEU A 71 11.89 24.38 2.35
C LEU A 71 12.45 22.96 2.50
N LYS A 72 13.42 22.77 3.41
CA LYS A 72 13.88 21.43 3.81
C LYS A 72 13.23 21.08 5.14
N VAL A 73 12.37 20.07 5.14
CA VAL A 73 11.82 19.51 6.37
C VAL A 73 12.54 18.20 6.66
N PRO A 74 13.27 18.10 7.79
CA PRO A 74 13.85 16.83 8.19
C PRO A 74 12.76 15.88 8.63
N LEU A 75 12.66 14.72 7.98
CA LEU A 75 11.76 13.65 8.36
C LEU A 75 12.56 12.41 8.75
N ARG A 76 12.09 11.73 9.80
CA ARG A 76 12.53 10.39 10.18
C ARG A 76 11.29 9.51 10.17
N GLY A 77 11.39 8.22 9.87
CA GLY A 77 10.16 7.41 9.83
C GLY A 77 9.51 7.22 11.20
N PHE A 78 10.26 7.30 12.31
CA PHE A 78 9.62 7.34 13.64
C PHE A 78 8.65 8.53 13.75
N VAL A 79 9.00 9.70 13.18
CA VAL A 79 8.13 10.89 13.18
C VAL A 79 6.86 10.62 12.37
N LEU A 80 6.97 9.93 11.23
CA LEU A 80 5.82 9.55 10.41
C LEU A 80 4.92 8.54 11.12
N ILE A 81 5.50 7.56 11.82
CA ILE A 81 4.74 6.59 12.64
C ILE A 81 4.02 7.33 13.77
N THR A 82 4.71 8.18 14.53
CA THR A 82 4.07 8.95 15.59
C THR A 82 2.99 9.89 15.07
N GLY A 83 3.20 10.49 13.89
CA GLY A 83 2.19 11.32 13.23
C GLY A 83 0.97 10.53 12.79
N GLY A 84 1.16 9.32 12.25
CA GLY A 84 0.09 8.41 11.90
C GLY A 84 -0.68 7.89 13.12
N VAL A 85 0.01 7.55 14.21
CA VAL A 85 -0.61 7.16 15.48
C VAL A 85 -1.40 8.32 16.08
N LEU A 86 -0.86 9.55 16.05
CA LEU A 86 -1.59 10.73 16.51
C LEU A 86 -2.85 10.97 15.67
N ALA A 87 -2.76 10.84 14.35
CA ALA A 87 -3.92 10.92 13.47
C ALA A 87 -4.97 9.83 13.78
N ALA A 88 -4.52 8.61 14.07
CA ALA A 88 -5.40 7.52 14.49
C ALA A 88 -6.07 7.81 15.85
N VAL A 89 -5.36 8.39 16.81
CA VAL A 89 -5.94 8.82 18.10
C VAL A 89 -6.99 9.91 17.88
N ILE A 90 -6.73 10.88 17.01
CA ILE A 90 -7.71 11.93 16.66
C ILE A 90 -8.96 11.30 16.04
N ALA A 91 -8.80 10.37 15.09
CA ALA A 91 -9.91 9.66 14.47
C ALA A 91 -10.70 8.81 15.49
N PHE A 92 -10.01 8.10 16.38
CA PHE A 92 -10.61 7.31 17.46
C PHE A 92 -11.41 8.16 18.44
N LEU A 93 -10.86 9.30 18.88
CA LEU A 93 -11.57 10.24 19.74
C LEU A 93 -12.79 10.83 19.03
N ALA A 94 -12.65 11.22 17.77
CA ALA A 94 -13.76 11.72 16.96
C ALA A 94 -14.90 10.70 16.85
N PHE A 95 -14.57 9.40 16.71
CA PHE A 95 -15.55 8.31 16.72
C PHE A 95 -16.25 8.17 18.09
N ARG A 96 -15.51 8.23 19.20
CA ARG A 96 -16.10 8.08 20.54
C ARG A 96 -16.90 9.27 21.02
N MET A 97 -16.59 10.47 20.53
CA MET A 97 -17.31 11.69 20.88
C MET A 97 -18.64 11.83 20.13
N GLN A 98 -19.03 10.83 19.33
CA GLN A 98 -20.35 10.86 18.71
C GLN A 98 -21.45 10.79 19.77
N PRO A 99 -22.52 11.61 19.64
CA PRO A 99 -23.57 11.72 20.64
C PRO A 99 -24.25 10.39 21.00
N THR A 100 -24.27 9.45 20.06
CA THR A 100 -24.87 8.11 20.21
C THR A 100 -23.99 7.12 20.98
N LEU A 101 -22.70 7.43 21.20
CA LEU A 101 -21.71 6.54 21.78
C LEU A 101 -20.95 7.21 22.95
N ALA A 102 -21.49 8.26 23.57
CA ALA A 102 -20.77 9.04 24.57
C ALA A 102 -20.41 8.21 25.81
N PHE A 103 -19.17 7.71 25.85
CA PHE A 103 -18.59 7.00 26.98
C PHE A 103 -17.98 7.99 27.99
N THR A 104 -18.10 7.70 29.29
CA THR A 104 -17.63 8.59 30.36
C THR A 104 -16.14 8.50 30.67
N ASP A 105 -15.47 7.39 30.35
CA ASP A 105 -14.02 7.22 30.56
C ASP A 105 -13.24 7.33 29.24
N HIS A 106 -12.67 8.52 29.01
CA HIS A 106 -11.86 8.82 27.84
C HIS A 106 -10.38 8.47 28.03
N GLY A 107 -9.85 8.63 29.25
CA GLY A 107 -8.41 8.52 29.52
C GLY A 107 -7.90 7.09 29.40
N SER A 108 -8.57 6.13 30.07
CA SER A 108 -8.17 4.72 30.02
C SER A 108 -8.28 4.14 28.61
N ALA A 109 -9.31 4.56 27.86
CA ALA A 109 -9.55 4.11 26.49
C ALA A 109 -8.47 4.57 25.51
N VAL A 110 -7.95 5.79 25.65
CA VAL A 110 -6.84 6.28 24.82
C VAL A 110 -5.56 5.52 25.13
N ILE A 111 -5.25 5.28 26.40
CA ILE A 111 -4.08 4.50 26.81
C ILE A 111 -4.19 3.06 26.27
N PHE A 112 -5.37 2.44 26.40
CA PHE A 112 -5.64 1.13 25.85
C PHE A 112 -5.46 1.11 24.32
N PHE A 113 -6.04 2.08 23.60
CA PHE A 113 -5.91 2.18 22.16
C PHE A 113 -4.45 2.38 21.70
N LEU A 114 -3.66 3.16 22.44
CA LEU A 114 -2.23 3.35 22.17
C LEU A 114 -1.44 2.06 22.40
N GLY A 115 -1.64 1.38 23.52
CA GLY A 115 -0.99 0.10 23.82
C GLY A 115 -1.35 -0.97 22.78
N TYR A 116 -2.62 -1.02 22.40
CA TYR A 116 -3.14 -1.89 21.36
C TYR A 116 -2.51 -1.58 20.00
N THR A 117 -2.50 -0.30 19.59
CA THR A 117 -1.88 0.14 18.34
C THR A 117 -0.38 -0.21 18.31
N ALA A 118 0.35 0.01 19.41
CA ALA A 118 1.76 -0.34 19.50
C ALA A 118 2.00 -1.84 19.31
N LEU A 119 1.14 -2.69 19.88
CA LEU A 119 1.20 -4.15 19.73
C LEU A 119 1.04 -4.57 18.25
N TYR A 120 -0.02 -4.10 17.56
CA TYR A 120 -0.23 -4.48 16.16
C TYR A 120 0.82 -3.90 15.22
N VAL A 121 1.28 -2.66 15.46
CA VAL A 121 2.42 -2.10 14.71
C VAL A 121 3.67 -2.96 14.89
N PHE A 122 3.94 -3.45 16.10
CA PHE A 122 5.06 -4.34 16.36
C PHE A 122 4.91 -5.70 15.64
N MET A 123 3.73 -6.33 15.70
CA MET A 123 3.45 -7.59 15.01
C MET A 123 3.58 -7.46 13.48
N LEU A 124 3.00 -6.39 12.91
CA LEU A 124 3.11 -6.09 11.48
C LEU A 124 4.55 -5.78 11.07
N LEU A 125 5.31 -5.08 11.92
CA LEU A 125 6.73 -4.83 11.68
C LEU A 125 7.51 -6.15 11.64
N LEU A 126 7.29 -7.05 12.59
CA LEU A 126 7.99 -8.34 12.63
C LEU A 126 7.70 -9.18 11.37
N LEU A 127 6.43 -9.29 10.98
CA LEU A 127 6.03 -9.98 9.76
C LEU A 127 6.67 -9.32 8.52
N SER A 128 6.66 -7.98 8.46
CA SER A 128 7.27 -7.22 7.38
C SER A 128 8.78 -7.42 7.30
N LEU A 129 9.50 -7.43 8.43
CA LEU A 129 10.94 -7.65 8.47
C LEU A 129 11.30 -9.07 8.05
N SER A 130 10.54 -10.08 8.47
CA SER A 130 10.76 -11.47 8.04
C SER A 130 10.49 -11.63 6.54
N SER A 131 9.47 -10.96 6.02
CA SER A 131 9.17 -10.91 4.59
C SER A 131 10.30 -10.21 3.82
N ILE A 132 10.77 -9.06 4.28
CA ILE A 132 11.90 -8.35 3.67
C ILE A 132 13.16 -9.21 3.68
N ALA A 133 13.45 -9.95 4.76
CA ALA A 133 14.58 -10.88 4.80
C ALA A 133 14.48 -11.91 3.66
N LEU A 134 13.35 -12.60 3.55
CA LEU A 134 13.11 -13.59 2.50
C LEU A 134 13.18 -12.96 1.09
N GLY A 135 12.53 -11.81 0.89
CA GLY A 135 12.52 -11.14 -0.40
C GLY A 135 13.89 -10.58 -0.79
N ARG A 136 14.73 -10.16 0.15
CA ARG A 136 16.12 -9.77 -0.13
C ARG A 136 16.96 -10.95 -0.59
N LEU A 137 16.78 -12.14 0.00
CA LEU A 137 17.45 -13.35 -0.45
C LEU A 137 17.09 -13.66 -1.91
N LEU A 138 15.81 -13.53 -2.26
CA LEU A 138 15.32 -13.74 -3.63
C LEU A 138 15.74 -12.62 -4.60
N LEU A 139 15.92 -11.38 -4.14
CA LEU A 139 16.34 -10.27 -5.02
C LEU A 139 17.87 -10.16 -5.18
N ARG A 140 18.65 -10.86 -4.34
CA ARG A 140 20.13 -10.81 -4.37
C ARG A 140 20.73 -11.21 -5.71
N PRO A 141 20.27 -12.25 -6.43
CA PRO A 141 20.82 -12.60 -7.75
C PRO A 141 20.67 -11.47 -8.78
N LEU A 142 19.67 -10.61 -8.62
CA LEU A 142 19.43 -9.44 -9.48
C LEU A 142 20.16 -8.19 -9.00
N HIS A 143 20.86 -8.24 -7.87
CA HIS A 143 21.47 -7.08 -7.20
C HIS A 143 20.45 -5.99 -6.80
N TYR A 144 19.17 -6.35 -6.70
CA TYR A 144 18.09 -5.44 -6.27
C TYR A 144 17.84 -5.51 -4.75
N ASP A 145 18.61 -6.31 -4.01
CA ASP A 145 18.49 -6.43 -2.56
C ASP A 145 18.87 -5.14 -1.81
N LYS A 146 19.61 -4.24 -2.48
CA LYS A 146 20.01 -2.92 -1.96
C LYS A 146 19.11 -1.85 -2.58
N GLY A 147 18.46 -1.05 -1.74
CA GLY A 147 17.68 0.13 -2.16
C GLY A 147 16.22 -0.12 -2.54
N HIS A 148 15.77 -1.36 -2.73
CA HIS A 148 14.38 -1.68 -3.08
C HIS A 148 13.63 -2.44 -1.97
N HIS A 149 13.58 -1.87 -0.77
CA HIS A 149 12.99 -2.52 0.42
C HIS A 149 11.50 -2.85 0.28
N LEU A 150 10.70 -2.00 -0.37
CA LEU A 150 9.28 -2.28 -0.62
C LEU A 150 9.08 -3.41 -1.63
N LEU A 151 9.96 -3.51 -2.64
CA LEU A 151 9.96 -4.64 -3.56
C LEU A 151 10.33 -5.93 -2.81
N ALA A 152 11.35 -5.88 -1.95
CA ALA A 152 11.71 -7.01 -1.09
C ALA A 152 10.56 -7.43 -0.16
N LEU A 153 9.82 -6.48 0.43
CA LEU A 153 8.62 -6.78 1.22
C LEU A 153 7.59 -7.55 0.40
N ALA A 154 7.23 -7.05 -0.79
CA ALA A 154 6.22 -7.68 -1.65
C ALA A 154 6.65 -9.07 -2.15
N VAL A 155 7.91 -9.21 -2.61
CA VAL A 155 8.49 -10.50 -3.01
C VAL A 155 8.50 -11.47 -1.84
N GLY A 156 8.87 -10.99 -0.66
CA GLY A 156 8.87 -11.74 0.58
C GLY A 156 7.50 -12.24 0.98
N LEU A 157 6.47 -11.39 0.92
CA LEU A 157 5.09 -11.77 1.21
C LEU A 157 4.58 -12.84 0.23
N ALA A 158 4.86 -12.70 -1.07
CA ALA A 158 4.51 -13.72 -2.05
C ALA A 158 5.22 -15.06 -1.76
N ALA A 159 6.51 -15.01 -1.41
CA ALA A 159 7.28 -16.20 -1.03
C ALA A 159 6.77 -16.84 0.27
N TRP A 160 6.40 -16.04 1.26
CA TRP A 160 5.75 -16.50 2.49
C TRP A 160 4.41 -17.16 2.20
N GLY A 161 3.55 -16.53 1.39
CA GLY A 161 2.28 -17.11 0.98
C GLY A 161 2.48 -18.44 0.27
N PHE A 162 3.44 -18.52 -0.66
CA PHE A 162 3.76 -19.75 -1.37
C PHE A 162 4.28 -20.86 -0.44
N LEU A 163 5.21 -20.54 0.45
CA LEU A 163 5.72 -21.50 1.45
C LEU A 163 4.60 -21.93 2.40
N GLY A 164 3.76 -21.00 2.85
CA GLY A 164 2.60 -21.29 3.68
C GLY A 164 1.61 -22.23 2.97
N THR A 165 1.40 -22.05 1.66
CA THR A 165 0.58 -22.96 0.85
C THR A 165 1.18 -24.37 0.82
N LEU A 166 2.49 -24.50 0.59
CA LEU A 166 3.15 -25.81 0.60
C LEU A 166 3.08 -26.47 1.98
N LEU A 167 3.35 -25.72 3.05
CA LEU A 167 3.23 -26.23 4.42
C LEU A 167 1.79 -26.63 4.75
N GLY A 168 0.81 -25.84 4.34
CA GLY A 168 -0.61 -26.14 4.53
C GLY A 168 -1.06 -27.39 3.76
N LEU A 169 -0.54 -27.64 2.56
CA LEU A 169 -0.78 -28.89 1.83
C LEU A 169 -0.27 -30.13 2.59
N MET A 170 0.80 -29.96 3.37
CA MET A 170 1.42 -31.02 4.18
C MET A 170 0.86 -31.09 5.61
N GLY A 171 -0.07 -30.20 5.99
CA GLY A 171 -0.57 -30.09 7.37
C GLY A 171 0.46 -29.56 8.38
N LEU A 172 1.46 -28.82 7.91
CA LEU A 172 2.58 -28.28 8.69
C LEU A 172 2.48 -26.76 8.91
N LEU A 173 1.33 -26.13 8.64
CA LEU A 173 1.13 -24.70 8.86
C LEU A 173 0.87 -24.42 10.35
N GLN A 174 1.91 -24.56 11.17
CA GLN A 174 1.82 -24.54 12.63
C GLN A 174 2.77 -23.50 13.24
N LEU A 175 2.44 -23.04 14.45
CA LEU A 175 3.20 -22.02 15.19
C LEU A 175 4.70 -22.34 15.27
N PHE A 176 5.01 -23.59 15.66
CA PHE A 176 6.38 -24.07 15.84
C PHE A 176 7.13 -24.38 14.54
N VAL A 177 6.49 -24.24 13.38
CA VAL A 177 7.15 -24.30 12.06
C VAL A 177 7.43 -22.87 11.58
N LEU A 178 6.41 -22.00 11.60
CA LEU A 178 6.51 -20.65 11.06
C LEU A 178 7.43 -19.74 11.87
N TRP A 179 7.39 -19.81 13.21
CA TRP A 179 8.26 -18.97 14.05
C TRP A 179 9.75 -19.29 13.88
N PRO A 180 10.20 -20.55 14.02
CA PRO A 180 11.60 -20.87 13.80
C PRO A 180 12.06 -20.47 12.40
N LEU A 181 11.23 -20.69 11.37
CA LEU A 181 11.54 -20.26 10.01
C LEU A 181 11.71 -18.73 9.92
N ALA A 182 10.79 -17.96 10.50
CA ALA A 182 10.89 -16.50 10.54
C ALA A 182 12.14 -16.03 11.29
N LEU A 183 12.46 -16.64 12.44
CA LEU A 183 13.65 -16.33 13.23
C LEU A 183 14.94 -16.67 12.50
N VAL A 184 15.00 -17.81 11.81
CA VAL A 184 16.15 -18.19 10.97
C VAL A 184 16.35 -17.19 9.84
N LEU A 185 15.28 -16.79 9.14
CA LEU A 185 15.35 -15.78 8.09
C LEU A 185 15.86 -14.43 8.60
N LEU A 186 15.32 -13.97 9.74
CA LEU A 186 15.78 -12.75 10.40
C LEU A 186 17.24 -12.85 10.86
N PHE A 187 17.69 -14.00 11.34
CA PHE A 187 19.07 -14.23 11.76
C PHE A 187 20.05 -14.25 10.58
N VAL A 188 19.70 -14.93 9.50
CA VAL A 188 20.48 -15.02 8.26
C VAL A 188 20.66 -13.62 7.64
N GLU A 189 19.58 -12.86 7.53
CA GLU A 189 19.60 -11.50 6.96
C GLU A 189 19.73 -10.39 8.01
N ARG A 190 20.23 -10.69 9.23
CA ARG A 190 20.24 -9.73 10.35
C ARG A 190 20.84 -8.37 10.01
N LYS A 191 21.94 -8.34 9.25
CA LYS A 191 22.59 -7.08 8.83
C LYS A 191 21.70 -6.30 7.85
N GLY A 192 21.05 -6.99 6.94
CA GLY A 192 20.13 -6.40 5.96
C GLY A 192 18.88 -5.86 6.63
N VAL A 193 18.27 -6.63 7.52
CA VAL A 193 17.09 -6.27 8.32
C VAL A 193 17.38 -5.08 9.23
N LEU A 194 18.48 -5.10 9.99
CA LEU A 194 18.86 -3.98 10.87
C LEU A 194 19.11 -2.69 10.10
N ARG A 195 19.72 -2.79 8.91
CA ARG A 195 19.88 -1.64 8.01
C ARG A 195 18.52 -1.08 7.60
N VAL A 196 17.59 -1.93 7.15
CA VAL A 196 16.23 -1.51 6.79
C VAL A 196 15.52 -0.85 7.96
N LEU A 197 15.61 -1.43 9.16
CA LEU A 197 15.00 -0.86 10.36
C LEU A 197 15.57 0.52 10.70
N THR A 198 16.89 0.67 10.59
CA THR A 198 17.59 1.94 10.82
C THR A 198 17.19 2.97 9.76
N ASP A 199 17.17 2.57 8.49
CA ASP A 199 16.79 3.41 7.35
C ASP A 199 15.33 3.88 7.47
N TRP A 200 14.43 2.99 7.87
CA TRP A 200 13.01 3.32 8.04
C TRP A 200 12.78 4.18 9.27
N LEU A 201 13.32 3.84 10.44
CA LEU A 201 12.95 4.53 11.69
C LEU A 201 13.83 5.73 12.01
N VAL A 202 15.14 5.60 11.83
CA VAL A 202 16.13 6.50 12.45
C VAL A 202 16.74 7.47 11.45
N VAL A 203 17.09 6.99 10.26
CA VAL A 203 17.79 7.79 9.25
C VAL A 203 16.96 9.01 8.86
N ARG A 204 17.62 10.16 8.89
CA ARG A 204 17.03 11.44 8.51
C ARG A 204 16.98 11.55 6.99
N HIS A 205 15.78 11.79 6.48
CA HIS A 205 15.49 12.09 5.09
C HIS A 205 15.02 13.54 4.98
N ASP A 206 15.69 14.34 4.15
CA ASP A 206 15.29 15.73 3.93
C ASP A 206 14.21 15.80 2.84
N TRP A 207 12.97 16.11 3.24
CA TRP A 207 11.90 16.41 2.29
C TRP A 207 12.05 17.84 1.77
N LYS A 208 12.34 17.96 0.47
CA LYS A 208 12.42 19.24 -0.24
C LYS A 208 11.04 19.66 -0.71
N ILE A 209 10.42 20.58 0.02
CA ILE A 209 9.12 21.15 -0.30
C ILE A 209 9.30 22.32 -1.27
N ARG A 210 8.63 22.25 -2.41
CA ARG A 210 8.68 23.26 -3.46
C ARG A 210 7.36 24.00 -3.63
N HIS A 211 6.25 23.38 -3.25
CA HIS A 211 4.92 23.94 -3.39
C HIS A 211 4.24 24.11 -2.03
N TRP A 212 3.45 25.17 -1.88
CA TRP A 212 2.78 25.52 -0.62
C TRP A 212 1.80 24.44 -0.14
N TRP A 213 1.25 23.66 -1.07
CA TRP A 213 0.27 22.62 -0.81
C TRP A 213 0.87 21.29 -0.37
N GLU A 214 2.20 21.09 -0.45
CA GLU A 214 2.83 19.80 -0.13
C GLU A 214 2.63 19.38 1.34
N ILE A 215 2.77 20.31 2.30
CA ILE A 215 2.52 20.03 3.72
C ILE A 215 1.02 19.74 3.97
N PRO A 216 0.07 20.59 3.53
CA PRO A 216 -1.37 20.28 3.64
C PRO A 216 -1.75 18.92 3.07
N VAL A 217 -1.23 18.56 1.89
CA VAL A 217 -1.46 17.26 1.26
C VAL A 217 -0.86 16.12 2.09
N GLY A 218 0.35 16.31 2.63
CA GLY A 218 0.95 15.34 3.56
C GLY A 218 0.13 15.13 4.83
N LEU A 219 -0.42 16.19 5.41
CA LEU A 219 -1.32 16.12 6.58
C LEU A 219 -2.62 15.39 6.27
N LEU A 220 -3.22 15.66 5.11
CA LEU A 220 -4.41 14.93 4.63
C LEU A 220 -4.11 13.44 4.48
N GLY A 221 -2.96 13.09 3.89
CA GLY A 221 -2.52 11.70 3.76
C GLY A 221 -2.32 11.01 5.11
N LEU A 222 -1.68 11.68 6.07
CA LEU A 222 -1.53 11.14 7.44
C LEU A 222 -2.88 10.95 8.13
N MET A 223 -3.81 11.88 7.97
CA MET A 223 -5.16 11.75 8.51
C MET A 223 -5.90 10.56 7.90
N ALA A 224 -5.83 10.39 6.57
CA ALA A 224 -6.43 9.24 5.90
C ALA A 224 -5.84 7.91 6.40
N VAL A 225 -4.51 7.82 6.57
CA VAL A 225 -3.85 6.66 7.18
C VAL A 225 -4.39 6.40 8.60
N GLY A 226 -4.53 7.44 9.42
CA GLY A 226 -5.06 7.32 10.78
C GLY A 226 -6.51 6.81 10.82
N VAL A 227 -7.37 7.35 9.96
CA VAL A 227 -8.76 6.89 9.83
C VAL A 227 -8.82 5.44 9.36
N TYR A 228 -7.99 5.06 8.38
CA TYR A 228 -7.96 3.69 7.85
C TYR A 228 -7.38 2.70 8.84
N TRP A 229 -6.41 3.13 9.67
CA TRP A 229 -5.91 2.33 10.78
C TRP A 229 -7.01 2.02 11.79
N VAL A 230 -7.77 3.03 12.23
CA VAL A 230 -8.91 2.83 13.15
C VAL A 230 -9.97 1.94 12.51
N GLY A 231 -10.29 2.16 11.23
CA GLY A 231 -11.28 1.35 10.50
C GLY A 231 -10.85 -0.10 10.29
N GLY A 232 -9.56 -0.36 10.07
CA GLY A 232 -9.02 -1.71 9.85
C GLY A 232 -8.79 -2.51 11.13
N LEU A 233 -8.73 -1.86 12.30
CA LEU A 233 -8.65 -2.54 13.61
C LEU A 233 -10.03 -3.01 14.06
N LYS A 234 -10.49 -4.13 13.50
CA LYS A 234 -11.80 -4.71 13.83
C LYS A 234 -11.70 -5.98 14.67
N PRO A 235 -12.70 -6.23 15.54
CA PRO A 235 -12.80 -7.47 16.30
C PRO A 235 -13.41 -8.63 15.50
N TYR A 236 -14.14 -8.36 14.41
CA TYR A 236 -14.79 -9.35 13.57
C TYR A 236 -14.81 -8.91 12.10
N ALA A 237 -14.89 -9.88 11.19
CA ALA A 237 -15.00 -9.62 9.75
C ALA A 237 -16.37 -9.01 9.41
N VAL A 238 -16.39 -8.11 8.43
CA VAL A 238 -17.57 -7.39 7.96
C VAL A 238 -17.59 -7.41 6.43
N GLY A 239 -18.79 -7.47 5.85
CA GLY A 239 -18.96 -7.52 4.41
C GLY A 239 -19.17 -8.94 3.91
N PHE A 240 -19.77 -9.03 2.72
CA PHE A 240 -20.23 -10.30 2.17
C PHE A 240 -19.06 -11.24 1.85
N ASP A 241 -18.07 -10.78 1.08
CA ASP A 241 -16.92 -11.61 0.70
C ASP A 241 -15.90 -11.75 1.84
N GLY A 242 -15.66 -10.67 2.60
CA GLY A 242 -14.72 -10.66 3.72
C GLY A 242 -15.07 -11.68 4.79
N ALA A 243 -16.32 -11.64 5.30
CA ALA A 243 -16.76 -12.56 6.35
C ALA A 243 -17.07 -13.98 5.83
N ALA A 244 -17.71 -14.12 4.66
CA ALA A 244 -18.13 -15.42 4.18
C ALA A 244 -16.98 -16.26 3.61
N VAL A 245 -16.00 -15.62 2.96
CA VAL A 245 -14.96 -16.32 2.21
C VAL A 245 -13.58 -16.07 2.82
N TYR A 246 -13.05 -14.84 2.74
CA TYR A 246 -11.61 -14.65 2.95
C TYR A 246 -11.17 -14.81 4.41
N ALA A 247 -11.89 -14.19 5.35
CA ALA A 247 -11.60 -14.32 6.78
C ALA A 247 -11.89 -15.73 7.28
N ASN A 248 -13.00 -16.34 6.83
CA ASN A 248 -13.34 -17.70 7.20
C ASN A 248 -12.30 -18.70 6.68
N LEU A 249 -11.86 -18.55 5.42
CA LEU A 249 -10.82 -19.40 4.85
C LEU A 249 -9.48 -19.27 5.59
N ALA A 250 -9.11 -18.04 5.98
CA ALA A 250 -7.93 -17.79 6.80
C ALA A 250 -8.06 -18.48 8.17
N HIS A 251 -9.20 -18.34 8.83
CA HIS A 251 -9.49 -18.95 10.13
C HIS A 251 -9.46 -20.48 10.07
N LEU A 252 -10.12 -21.10 9.08
CA LEU A 252 -10.11 -22.56 8.89
C LEU A 252 -8.69 -23.07 8.59
N THR A 253 -7.95 -22.35 7.75
CA THR A 253 -6.54 -22.69 7.43
C THR A 253 -5.67 -22.64 8.68
N ALA A 254 -5.87 -21.65 9.54
CA ALA A 254 -5.14 -21.53 10.80
C ALA A 254 -5.53 -22.60 11.82
N GLY A 255 -6.84 -22.90 11.93
CA GLY A 255 -7.37 -23.86 12.90
C GLY A 255 -6.99 -25.30 12.61
N TYR A 256 -6.99 -25.71 11.34
CA TYR A 256 -6.58 -27.07 10.95
C TYR A 256 -5.05 -27.22 10.80
N GLY A 257 -4.31 -26.12 10.66
CA GLY A 257 -2.90 -26.14 10.29
C GLY A 257 -2.65 -26.74 8.90
N SER A 258 -3.71 -26.88 8.10
CA SER A 258 -3.72 -27.43 6.75
C SER A 258 -4.63 -26.59 5.85
N LEU A 259 -4.45 -26.70 4.54
CA LEU A 259 -5.38 -26.04 3.61
C LEU A 259 -6.75 -26.72 3.68
N PRO A 260 -7.85 -25.97 3.83
CA PRO A 260 -9.18 -26.50 3.63
C PRO A 260 -9.31 -26.97 2.16
N GLY A 261 -10.07 -28.04 1.93
CA GLY A 261 -10.21 -28.68 0.62
C GLY A 261 -10.54 -27.70 -0.51
N ALA A 262 -10.19 -28.07 -1.76
CA ALA A 262 -10.12 -27.20 -2.93
C ALA A 262 -11.32 -26.24 -3.12
N THR A 263 -11.17 -25.00 -2.63
CA THR A 263 -12.09 -23.90 -2.92
C THR A 263 -11.30 -22.65 -3.31
N GLN A 264 -11.60 -22.11 -4.50
CA GLN A 264 -11.19 -20.80 -5.04
C GLN A 264 -9.71 -20.38 -4.86
N ALA A 265 -9.39 -19.13 -5.20
CA ALA A 265 -8.06 -18.55 -5.06
C ALA A 265 -7.81 -18.20 -3.57
N TYR A 266 -6.82 -18.84 -2.93
CA TYR A 266 -6.62 -18.78 -1.47
C TYR A 266 -5.26 -18.27 -1.01
N ALA A 267 -4.34 -17.93 -1.92
CA ALA A 267 -2.96 -17.66 -1.55
C ALA A 267 -2.79 -16.46 -0.60
N TRP A 268 -3.66 -15.44 -0.71
CA TRP A 268 -3.66 -14.33 0.24
C TRP A 268 -4.32 -14.69 1.57
N SER A 269 -5.34 -15.57 1.57
CA SER A 269 -5.93 -16.08 2.81
C SER A 269 -4.92 -16.89 3.64
N VAL A 270 -3.95 -17.55 3.00
CA VAL A 270 -2.82 -18.17 3.71
C VAL A 270 -1.93 -17.13 4.41
N ILE A 271 -1.69 -15.98 3.77
CA ILE A 271 -0.96 -14.87 4.40
C ILE A 271 -1.76 -14.31 5.58
N MET A 272 -3.07 -14.12 5.43
CA MET A 272 -3.95 -13.70 6.53
C MET A 272 -3.92 -14.70 7.69
N ALA A 273 -3.98 -16.01 7.41
CA ALA A 273 -3.91 -17.08 8.40
C ALA A 273 -2.63 -17.03 9.24
N MET A 274 -1.53 -16.45 8.74
CA MET A 274 -0.31 -16.25 9.53
C MET A 274 -0.55 -15.38 10.77
N GLY A 275 -1.51 -14.44 10.73
CA GLY A 275 -1.89 -13.66 11.90
C GLY A 275 -2.36 -14.54 13.06
N GLU A 276 -3.22 -15.51 12.77
CA GLU A 276 -3.73 -16.47 13.75
C GLU A 276 -2.70 -17.54 14.10
N VAL A 277 -2.01 -18.12 13.11
CA VAL A 277 -1.05 -19.20 13.38
C VAL A 277 0.15 -18.69 14.18
N MET A 278 0.74 -17.55 13.78
CA MET A 278 1.95 -17.03 14.43
C MET A 278 1.64 -16.25 15.71
N PHE A 279 0.57 -15.45 15.73
CA PHE A 279 0.32 -14.54 16.85
C PHE A 279 -0.89 -14.91 17.70
N GLN A 280 -1.62 -15.98 17.33
CA GLN A 280 -2.83 -16.43 18.02
C GLN A 280 -3.89 -15.30 18.08
N ASP A 281 -3.94 -14.47 17.03
CA ASP A 281 -4.77 -13.27 16.98
C ASP A 281 -5.54 -13.15 15.65
N VAL A 282 -6.85 -13.35 15.72
CA VAL A 282 -7.79 -13.21 14.58
C VAL A 282 -7.80 -11.79 14.03
N LYS A 283 -7.65 -10.79 14.86
CA LYS A 283 -7.72 -9.38 14.44
C LYS A 283 -6.48 -9.01 13.65
N LEU A 284 -5.33 -9.61 13.94
CA LEU A 284 -4.15 -9.47 13.08
C LEU A 284 -4.39 -10.10 11.70
N SER A 285 -5.04 -11.27 11.64
CA SER A 285 -5.45 -11.91 10.37
C SER A 285 -6.35 -11.00 9.53
N LEU A 286 -7.36 -10.36 10.14
CA LEU A 286 -8.19 -9.35 9.48
C LEU A 286 -7.38 -8.10 9.09
N LEU A 287 -6.51 -7.62 9.98
CA LEU A 287 -5.69 -6.43 9.73
C LEU A 287 -4.73 -6.62 8.55
N LEU A 288 -4.26 -7.84 8.28
CA LEU A 288 -3.44 -8.15 7.11
C LEU A 288 -4.19 -7.98 5.78
N SER A 289 -5.52 -8.06 5.77
CA SER A 289 -6.33 -7.74 4.59
C SER A 289 -6.37 -6.22 4.31
N HIS A 290 -6.39 -5.41 5.38
CA HIS A 290 -6.52 -3.96 5.27
C HIS A 290 -5.16 -3.26 5.14
N PHE A 291 -4.19 -3.60 5.99
CA PHE A 291 -2.95 -2.85 6.16
C PHE A 291 -2.11 -2.72 4.88
N MET A 292 -2.29 -3.61 3.90
CA MET A 292 -1.55 -3.60 2.65
C MET A 292 -1.73 -2.32 1.82
N PHE A 293 -2.76 -1.50 2.08
CA PHE A 293 -2.87 -0.20 1.43
C PHE A 293 -1.61 0.65 1.64
N LEU A 294 -0.99 0.60 2.82
CA LEU A 294 0.15 1.46 3.15
C LEU A 294 1.41 1.13 2.33
N PRO A 295 1.92 -0.13 2.33
CA PRO A 295 3.04 -0.49 1.47
C PRO A 295 2.68 -0.39 -0.04
N ALA A 296 1.42 -0.63 -0.44
CA ALA A 296 0.99 -0.46 -1.82
C ALA A 296 1.10 1.00 -2.27
N LEU A 297 0.60 1.95 -1.46
CA LEU A 297 0.70 3.38 -1.72
C LEU A 297 2.15 3.88 -1.71
N ALA A 298 2.98 3.37 -0.80
CA ALA A 298 4.41 3.68 -0.78
C ALA A 298 5.12 3.19 -2.05
N LEU A 299 4.71 2.03 -2.59
CA LEU A 299 5.24 1.50 -3.84
C LEU A 299 4.72 2.29 -5.05
N ALA A 300 3.45 2.68 -5.04
CA ALA A 300 2.86 3.59 -6.03
C ALA A 300 3.60 4.93 -6.05
N TYR A 301 3.97 5.46 -4.88
CA TYR A 301 4.83 6.66 -4.77
C TYR A 301 6.17 6.45 -5.48
N GLN A 302 6.86 5.34 -5.20
CA GLN A 302 8.16 5.04 -5.85
C GLN A 302 8.05 4.93 -7.36
N ILE A 303 6.98 4.31 -7.86
CA ILE A 303 6.68 4.20 -9.28
C ILE A 303 6.41 5.59 -9.86
N ALA A 304 5.51 6.38 -9.25
CA ALA A 304 5.18 7.74 -9.69
C ALA A 304 6.42 8.65 -9.74
N ARG A 305 7.36 8.50 -8.79
CA ARG A 305 8.62 9.26 -8.76
C ARG A 305 9.55 9.02 -9.95
N LYS A 306 9.34 7.96 -10.75
CA LYS A 306 10.06 7.77 -12.01
C LYS A 306 9.66 8.80 -13.07
N TRP A 307 8.49 9.43 -12.97
CA TRP A 307 7.97 10.40 -13.94
C TRP A 307 7.56 11.75 -13.35
N LEU A 308 7.23 11.82 -12.06
CA LEU A 308 6.72 13.03 -11.40
C LEU A 308 7.69 13.53 -10.33
N GLU A 309 7.71 14.83 -10.08
CA GLU A 309 8.42 15.42 -8.93
C GLU A 309 7.86 14.94 -7.58
N SER A 310 8.61 15.09 -6.48
CA SER A 310 8.24 14.55 -5.16
C SER A 310 6.88 15.02 -4.65
N GLY A 311 6.58 16.32 -4.81
CA GLY A 311 5.28 16.87 -4.43
C GLY A 311 4.14 16.29 -5.26
N HIS A 312 4.30 16.21 -6.58
CA HIS A 312 3.27 15.69 -7.48
C HIS A 312 3.02 14.19 -7.27
N ALA A 313 4.07 13.40 -7.04
CA ALA A 313 3.94 12.00 -6.66
C ALA A 313 3.20 11.84 -5.32
N LEU A 314 3.45 12.72 -4.34
CA LEU A 314 2.73 12.72 -3.08
C LEU A 314 1.24 13.04 -3.30
N LEU A 315 0.95 14.06 -4.11
CA LEU A 315 -0.42 14.43 -4.47
C LEU A 315 -1.17 13.27 -5.13
N VAL A 316 -0.55 12.54 -6.06
CA VAL A 316 -1.17 11.37 -6.71
C VAL A 316 -1.53 10.29 -5.67
N VAL A 317 -0.62 9.99 -4.76
CA VAL A 317 -0.83 8.96 -3.73
C VAL A 317 -1.87 9.40 -2.70
N VAL A 318 -1.89 10.68 -2.32
CA VAL A 318 -2.90 11.22 -1.42
C VAL A 318 -4.27 11.34 -2.10
N ALA A 319 -4.31 11.64 -3.39
CA ALA A 319 -5.54 11.59 -4.16
C ALA A 319 -6.09 10.15 -4.21
N LEU A 320 -5.23 9.16 -4.45
CA LEU A 320 -5.60 7.74 -4.48
C LEU A 320 -6.11 7.25 -3.12
N ILE A 321 -5.43 7.58 -2.01
CA ILE A 321 -5.91 7.20 -0.67
C ILE A 321 -7.21 7.90 -0.30
N SER A 322 -7.52 9.06 -0.89
CA SER A 322 -8.78 9.76 -0.64
C SER A 322 -9.95 9.21 -1.47
N MET A 323 -9.71 8.27 -2.39
CA MET A 323 -10.78 7.72 -3.23
C MET A 323 -11.69 6.79 -2.41
N PRO A 324 -13.03 6.91 -2.54
CA PRO A 324 -13.97 6.12 -1.74
C PRO A 324 -13.77 4.60 -1.85
N PHE A 325 -13.40 4.09 -3.03
CA PHE A 325 -13.17 2.65 -3.21
C PHE A 325 -11.97 2.15 -2.39
N LEU A 326 -10.90 2.96 -2.27
CA LEU A 326 -9.74 2.54 -1.48
C LEU A 326 -10.10 2.57 0.01
N GLY A 327 -10.87 3.57 0.44
CA GLY A 327 -11.41 3.61 1.79
C GLY A 327 -12.30 2.41 2.12
N PHE A 328 -13.17 2.01 1.18
CA PHE A 328 -13.99 0.81 1.34
C PHE A 328 -13.13 -0.45 1.54
N HIS A 329 -12.09 -0.65 0.73
CA HIS A 329 -11.19 -1.80 0.90
C HIS A 329 -10.29 -1.71 2.14
N ALA A 330 -9.89 -0.51 2.55
CA ALA A 330 -9.03 -0.29 3.71
C ALA A 330 -9.77 -0.33 5.04
N MET A 331 -11.08 -0.10 5.05
CA MET A 331 -11.87 0.03 6.29
C MET A 331 -13.04 -0.93 6.41
N VAL A 332 -13.66 -1.39 5.32
CA VAL A 332 -15.00 -2.00 5.39
C VAL A 332 -14.98 -3.49 5.13
N ASP A 333 -14.36 -3.93 4.04
CA ASP A 333 -14.49 -5.31 3.54
C ASP A 333 -13.12 -5.99 3.53
N GLU A 334 -12.99 -7.12 4.24
CA GLU A 334 -11.73 -7.88 4.36
C GLU A 334 -11.40 -8.63 3.07
N LYS A 335 -10.98 -7.87 2.06
CA LYS A 335 -10.68 -8.37 0.72
C LYS A 335 -9.19 -8.54 0.48
N VAL A 336 -8.88 -9.46 -0.43
CA VAL A 336 -7.52 -9.72 -0.91
C VAL A 336 -6.99 -8.64 -1.86
N ASP A 337 -7.84 -7.70 -2.27
CA ASP A 337 -7.56 -6.71 -3.32
C ASP A 337 -6.37 -5.78 -2.98
N LEU A 338 -6.19 -5.39 -1.72
CA LEU A 338 -5.05 -4.53 -1.33
C LEU A 338 -3.72 -5.30 -1.34
N GLY A 339 -3.73 -6.57 -0.94
CA GLY A 339 -2.59 -7.46 -1.10
C GLY A 339 -2.24 -7.67 -2.57
N LEU A 340 -3.25 -7.91 -3.41
CA LEU A 340 -3.08 -8.02 -4.86
C LEU A 340 -2.55 -6.72 -5.49
N LEU A 341 -3.02 -5.56 -5.03
CA LEU A 341 -2.53 -4.25 -5.49
C LEU A 341 -1.04 -4.08 -5.17
N LEU A 342 -0.61 -4.41 -3.95
CA LEU A 342 0.80 -4.38 -3.57
C LEU A 342 1.65 -5.25 -4.51
N LEU A 343 1.24 -6.50 -4.72
CA LEU A 343 1.97 -7.44 -5.57
C LEU A 343 1.97 -7.01 -7.04
N SER A 344 0.86 -6.47 -7.53
CA SER A 344 0.75 -5.97 -8.91
C SER A 344 1.69 -4.78 -9.16
N LEU A 345 1.77 -3.85 -8.21
CA LEU A 345 2.72 -2.74 -8.27
C LEU A 345 4.18 -3.23 -8.16
N ALA A 346 4.44 -4.26 -7.35
CA ALA A 346 5.77 -4.86 -7.22
C ALA A 346 6.23 -5.56 -8.50
N ILE A 347 5.33 -6.31 -9.15
CA ILE A 347 5.54 -6.89 -10.47
C ILE A 347 5.88 -5.80 -11.48
N TRP A 348 5.08 -4.73 -11.54
CA TRP A 348 5.36 -3.60 -12.43
C TRP A 348 6.71 -2.95 -12.15
N LEU A 349 7.07 -2.70 -10.88
CA LEU A 349 8.36 -2.13 -10.54
C LEU A 349 9.52 -3.06 -10.94
N LEU A 350 9.43 -4.35 -10.62
CA LEU A 350 10.42 -5.34 -11.02
C LEU A 350 10.57 -5.42 -12.53
N PHE A 351 9.45 -5.40 -13.26
CA PHE A 351 9.43 -5.41 -14.72
C PHE A 351 10.13 -4.18 -15.29
N LEU A 352 9.89 -2.98 -14.75
CA LEU A 352 10.56 -1.75 -15.16
C LEU A 352 12.07 -1.80 -14.89
N LEU A 353 12.49 -2.29 -13.72
CA LEU A 353 13.91 -2.44 -13.37
C LEU A 353 14.60 -3.43 -14.31
N TRP A 354 14.00 -4.61 -14.47
CA TRP A 354 14.50 -5.65 -15.38
C TRP A 354 14.61 -5.13 -16.82
N GLN A 355 13.62 -4.39 -17.31
CA GLN A 355 13.64 -3.80 -18.63
C GLN A 355 14.73 -2.74 -18.82
N GLN A 356 15.05 -1.97 -17.78
CA GLN A 356 16.14 -0.98 -17.80
C GLN A 356 17.49 -1.67 -17.93
N ASP A 357 17.71 -2.73 -17.15
CA ASP A 357 18.95 -3.51 -17.18
C ASP A 357 19.13 -4.27 -18.50
N ALA A 358 18.05 -4.88 -19.01
CA ALA A 358 18.06 -5.55 -20.31
C ALA A 358 18.36 -4.59 -21.47
N LYS A 359 17.84 -3.34 -21.40
CA LYS A 359 18.12 -2.30 -22.40
C LYS A 359 19.57 -1.86 -22.38
N ALA A 360 20.11 -1.61 -21.19
CA ALA A 360 21.46 -1.09 -21.01
C ALA A 360 22.53 -2.03 -21.58
N LYS A 361 22.24 -3.33 -21.67
CA LYS A 361 23.21 -4.37 -22.03
C LYS A 361 22.96 -5.03 -23.40
N LYS A 362 22.07 -4.49 -24.24
CA LYS A 362 21.79 -4.93 -25.64
C LYS A 362 21.61 -6.45 -25.83
N ALA A 363 21.06 -7.16 -24.85
CA ALA A 363 21.06 -8.63 -24.87
C ALA A 363 19.69 -9.17 -24.47
N LEU A 364 18.87 -9.49 -25.48
CA LEU A 364 17.78 -10.44 -25.32
C LEU A 364 17.72 -11.28 -26.59
N VAL A 365 18.65 -12.24 -26.68
CA VAL A 365 18.60 -13.30 -27.70
C VAL A 365 17.75 -14.42 -27.13
N TRP A 366 16.52 -14.57 -27.62
CA TRP A 366 15.53 -15.53 -27.10
C TRP A 366 16.02 -16.99 -27.13
N GLN A 367 16.94 -17.31 -28.04
CA GLN A 367 17.46 -18.67 -28.22
C GLN A 367 18.28 -19.20 -27.02
N ASN A 368 18.83 -18.32 -26.16
CA ASN A 368 19.67 -18.72 -25.01
C ASN A 368 19.28 -17.99 -23.70
N ILE A 369 17.98 -17.78 -23.44
CA ILE A 369 17.52 -17.02 -22.26
C ILE A 369 18.07 -17.58 -20.96
N LEU A 370 18.01 -18.91 -20.75
CA LEU A 370 18.45 -19.56 -19.51
C LEU A 370 19.96 -19.41 -19.22
N GLN A 371 20.77 -19.05 -20.23
CA GLN A 371 22.21 -18.82 -20.07
C GLN A 371 22.55 -17.34 -19.84
N GLN A 372 21.57 -16.43 -20.00
CA GLN A 372 21.80 -14.99 -19.85
C GLN A 372 21.55 -14.54 -18.40
N PRO A 373 22.27 -13.54 -17.89
CA PRO A 373 22.13 -13.09 -16.50
C PRO A 373 20.74 -12.54 -16.11
N TYR A 374 19.79 -12.46 -17.05
CA TYR A 374 18.43 -11.92 -16.85
C TYR A 374 17.33 -12.97 -16.73
N TRP A 375 17.60 -14.27 -16.94
CA TRP A 375 16.56 -15.31 -16.84
C TRP A 375 15.91 -15.34 -15.46
N TYR A 376 16.71 -15.11 -14.42
CA TYR A 376 16.23 -15.11 -13.05
C TYR A 376 15.17 -14.03 -12.82
N GLY A 377 15.31 -12.86 -13.46
CA GLY A 377 14.31 -11.79 -13.38
C GLY A 377 12.98 -12.17 -14.02
N ILE A 378 13.03 -12.88 -15.15
CA ILE A 378 11.83 -13.43 -15.82
C ILE A 378 11.18 -14.50 -14.94
N LEU A 379 11.95 -15.40 -14.34
CA LEU A 379 11.41 -16.41 -13.43
C LEU A 379 10.77 -15.78 -12.20
N LEU A 380 11.39 -14.76 -11.60
CA LEU A 380 10.82 -14.07 -10.46
C LEU A 380 9.53 -13.33 -10.83
N LEU A 381 9.48 -12.71 -12.01
CA LEU A 381 8.24 -12.13 -12.55
C LEU A 381 7.17 -13.20 -12.76
N GLY A 382 7.52 -14.35 -13.35
CA GLY A 382 6.61 -15.48 -13.55
C GLY A 382 6.07 -16.03 -12.22
N PHE A 383 6.94 -16.18 -11.23
CA PHE A 383 6.56 -16.57 -9.86
C PHE A 383 5.57 -15.58 -9.25
N LEU A 384 5.85 -14.28 -9.30
CA LEU A 384 4.96 -13.27 -8.72
C LEU A 384 3.61 -13.20 -9.46
N VAL A 385 3.61 -13.28 -10.79
CA VAL A 385 2.37 -13.31 -11.58
C VAL A 385 1.56 -14.56 -11.29
N GLY A 386 2.19 -15.73 -11.24
CA GLY A 386 1.55 -16.99 -10.86
C GLY A 386 0.97 -16.93 -9.45
N PHE A 387 1.71 -16.34 -8.51
CA PHE A 387 1.21 -16.11 -7.15
C PHE A 387 0.00 -15.15 -7.14
N CYS A 388 0.05 -14.03 -7.87
CA CYS A 388 -1.10 -13.14 -8.03
C CYS A 388 -2.33 -13.86 -8.63
N PHE A 389 -2.12 -14.81 -9.55
CA PHE A 389 -3.20 -15.63 -10.10
C PHE A 389 -3.87 -16.50 -9.04
N SER A 390 -3.08 -17.06 -8.12
CA SER A 390 -3.59 -17.79 -6.96
C SER A 390 -4.20 -16.90 -5.85
N VAL A 391 -4.01 -15.58 -5.93
CA VAL A 391 -4.72 -14.60 -5.09
C VAL A 391 -6.07 -14.22 -5.72
N LYS A 392 -6.07 -13.86 -7.02
CA LYS A 392 -7.28 -13.50 -7.76
C LYS A 392 -7.04 -13.66 -9.26
N TYR A 393 -7.98 -14.28 -9.96
CA TYR A 393 -7.88 -14.52 -11.40
C TYR A 393 -7.85 -13.25 -12.26
N THR A 394 -8.34 -12.11 -11.74
CA THR A 394 -8.25 -10.80 -12.42
C THR A 394 -6.81 -10.34 -12.64
N SER A 395 -5.83 -10.93 -11.97
CA SER A 395 -4.40 -10.71 -12.24
C SER A 395 -3.97 -11.16 -13.65
N LEU A 396 -4.78 -11.93 -14.38
CA LEU A 396 -4.55 -12.18 -15.81
C LEU A 396 -4.41 -10.89 -16.63
N PHE A 397 -5.15 -9.83 -16.28
CA PHE A 397 -5.02 -8.53 -16.93
C PHE A 397 -3.61 -7.93 -16.76
N LEU A 398 -2.96 -8.17 -15.62
CA LEU A 398 -1.57 -7.75 -15.39
C LEU A 398 -0.61 -8.52 -16.29
N CYS A 399 -0.81 -9.84 -16.44
CA CYS A 399 -0.02 -10.68 -17.34
C CYS A 399 -0.14 -10.19 -18.79
N PHE A 400 -1.38 -10.02 -19.28
CA PHE A 400 -1.62 -9.49 -20.63
C PHE A 400 -1.04 -8.09 -20.81
N GLY A 401 -1.18 -7.20 -19.83
CA GLY A 401 -0.58 -5.86 -19.89
C GLY A 401 0.94 -5.90 -20.07
N MET A 402 1.65 -6.77 -19.34
CA MET A 402 3.10 -6.92 -19.50
C MET A 402 3.48 -7.56 -20.85
N LEU A 403 2.76 -8.59 -21.28
CA LEU A 403 2.97 -9.23 -22.58
C LEU A 403 2.76 -8.23 -23.71
N SER A 404 1.72 -7.39 -23.63
CA SER A 404 1.47 -6.33 -24.61
C SER A 404 2.61 -5.30 -24.66
N VAL A 405 3.17 -4.90 -23.51
CA VAL A 405 4.36 -4.02 -23.48
C VAL A 405 5.59 -4.69 -24.09
N LEU A 406 5.81 -5.98 -23.83
CA LEU A 406 6.89 -6.75 -24.45
C LEU A 406 6.70 -6.87 -25.96
N ALA A 407 5.50 -7.24 -26.41
CA ALA A 407 5.14 -7.37 -27.81
C ALA A 407 5.36 -6.06 -28.57
N TYR A 408 4.84 -4.95 -28.04
CA TYR A 408 5.05 -3.61 -28.61
C TYR A 408 6.53 -3.29 -28.77
N ARG A 409 7.35 -3.62 -27.77
CA ARG A 409 8.76 -3.26 -27.74
C ARG A 409 9.64 -4.10 -28.65
N TYR A 410 9.35 -5.39 -28.80
CA TYR A 410 10.20 -6.32 -29.55
C TYR A 410 9.70 -6.63 -30.96
N ALA A 411 8.39 -6.59 -31.21
CA ALA A 411 7.79 -6.90 -32.50
C ALA A 411 7.12 -5.68 -33.19
N GLY A 412 7.13 -4.53 -32.53
CA GLY A 412 6.56 -3.29 -33.05
C GLY A 412 5.02 -3.26 -33.01
N ILE A 413 4.45 -2.22 -33.61
CA ILE A 413 3.01 -1.89 -33.46
C ILE A 413 2.08 -2.93 -34.12
N ARG A 414 2.54 -3.66 -35.13
CA ARG A 414 1.72 -4.63 -35.89
C ARG A 414 1.37 -5.87 -35.06
N LEU A 415 2.30 -6.39 -34.27
CA LEU A 415 2.03 -7.53 -33.37
C LEU A 415 1.23 -7.09 -32.13
N PHE A 416 1.40 -5.84 -31.70
CA PHE A 416 0.62 -5.28 -30.59
C PHE A 416 -0.88 -5.24 -30.92
N TRP A 417 -1.25 -4.80 -32.13
CA TRP A 417 -2.64 -4.78 -32.57
C TRP A 417 -3.23 -6.19 -32.78
N SER A 418 -2.44 -7.18 -33.19
CA SER A 418 -2.90 -8.57 -33.34
C SER A 418 -3.12 -9.32 -32.01
N LEU A 419 -2.70 -8.75 -30.88
CA LEU A 419 -2.97 -9.30 -29.55
C LEU A 419 -4.20 -8.64 -28.87
N ILE A 420 -4.71 -7.54 -29.45
CA ILE A 420 -5.82 -6.74 -28.91
C ILE A 420 -7.10 -6.95 -29.72
N GLY A 421 -6.98 -7.24 -31.02
CA GLY A 421 -8.08 -7.75 -31.85
C GLY A 421 -8.22 -9.25 -31.69
#